data_AF-A0A5K1BS50-F1
#
_entry.id   AF-A0A5K1BS50-F1
#
_cell.length_a   1.000
_cell.length_b   1.000
_cell.length_c   1.000
_cell.angle_alpha   90.00
_cell.angle_beta   90.00
_cell.angle_gamma   90.00
#
_symmetry.space_group_name_H-M   'P 1'
#
loop_
_entity.id
_entity.type
_entity.pdbx_description
1 polymer ?
#
loop_
_entity_poly.entity_id
_entity_poly.type
_entity_poly.pdbx_seq_one_letter_code
_entity_poly.pdbx_strand_id
1 'polypeptide(L)'
;IMEKQILTVAKAVEDKLDDEITALDRLDLDDLEALRERRLLQLKKMAEKRSRWLSLGHGEYQELQSEKDFFPAVKASDRVVCHFYRENWPCKVPDRLVL
;
A
#
# COMPACT_ATOMS: atom_id res chain seq x y z
N ILE A 1 -51.47 -15.63 -2.95
CA ILE A 1 -50.49 -15.23 -4.01
C ILE A 1 -49.23 -14.67 -3.35
N MET A 2 -49.36 -13.68 -2.46
CA MET A 2 -48.25 -13.09 -1.68
C MET A 2 -47.38 -14.12 -0.93
N GLU A 3 -48.03 -15.07 -0.25
CA GLU A 3 -47.37 -16.10 0.55
C GLU A 3 -46.44 -17.01 -0.27
N LYS A 4 -46.84 -17.36 -1.49
CA LYS A 4 -46.00 -18.11 -2.44
C LYS A 4 -44.80 -17.28 -2.91
N GLN A 5 -44.98 -15.97 -3.12
CA GLN A 5 -43.88 -15.10 -3.55
C GLN A 5 -42.85 -14.90 -2.43
N ILE A 6 -43.31 -14.72 -1.18
CA ILE A 6 -42.44 -14.62 -0.01
C ILE A 6 -41.64 -15.92 0.18
N LEU A 7 -42.29 -17.08 0.00
CA LEU A 7 -41.63 -18.39 0.10
C LEU A 7 -40.56 -18.58 -0.98
N THR A 8 -40.80 -18.14 -2.21
CA THR A 8 -39.81 -18.21 -3.30
C THR A 8 -38.60 -17.31 -3.02
N VAL A 9 -38.83 -16.10 -2.49
CA VAL A 9 -37.74 -15.18 -2.12
C VAL A 9 -36.92 -15.75 -0.97
N ALA A 10 -37.56 -16.31 0.05
CA ALA A 10 -36.87 -16.94 1.17
C ALA A 10 -35.98 -18.10 0.72
N LYS A 11 -36.49 -18.99 -0.15
CA LYS A 11 -35.69 -20.07 -0.75
C LYS A 11 -34.50 -19.55 -1.56
N ALA A 12 -34.70 -18.54 -2.40
CA ALA A 12 -33.61 -17.98 -3.18
C ALA A 12 -32.52 -17.32 -2.32
N VAL A 13 -32.86 -16.87 -1.11
CA VAL A 13 -31.89 -16.36 -0.14
C VAL A 13 -31.18 -17.51 0.58
N GLU A 14 -31.90 -18.57 1.00
CA GLU A 14 -31.30 -19.80 1.55
C GLU A 14 -30.32 -20.45 0.57
N ASP A 15 -30.74 -20.66 -0.68
CA ASP A 15 -29.91 -21.28 -1.72
C ASP A 15 -28.60 -20.49 -1.93
N LYS A 16 -28.67 -19.16 -1.91
CA LYS A 16 -27.48 -18.30 -1.97
C LYS A 16 -26.58 -18.43 -0.74
N LEU A 17 -27.18 -18.55 0.44
CA LEU A 17 -26.44 -18.72 1.68
C LEU A 17 -25.70 -20.06 1.69
N ASP A 18 -26.36 -21.13 1.23
CA ASP A 18 -25.79 -22.47 1.12
C ASP A 18 -24.65 -22.52 0.09
N ASP A 19 -24.78 -21.81 -1.03
CA ASP A 19 -23.71 -21.67 -2.02
C ASP A 19 -22.47 -20.97 -1.43
N GLU A 20 -22.67 -19.90 -0.64
CA GLU A 20 -21.59 -19.19 0.05
C GLU A 20 -20.92 -20.09 1.11
N ILE A 21 -21.70 -20.81 1.92
CA ILE A 21 -21.18 -21.76 2.92
C ILE A 21 -20.37 -22.86 2.23
N THR A 22 -20.88 -23.43 1.14
CA THR A 22 -20.18 -24.47 0.39
C THR A 22 -18.88 -23.95 -0.24
N ALA A 23 -18.86 -22.69 -0.69
CA ALA A 23 -17.65 -22.06 -1.19
C ALA A 23 -16.61 -21.85 -0.07
N LEU A 24 -17.06 -21.50 1.13
CA LEU A 24 -16.22 -21.38 2.33
C LEU A 24 -15.65 -22.73 2.80
N ASP A 25 -16.42 -23.82 2.73
CA ASP A 25 -15.94 -25.16 3.08
C ASP A 25 -14.96 -25.73 2.03
N ARG A 26 -15.02 -25.22 0.79
CA ARG A 26 -14.08 -25.56 -0.28
C ARG A 26 -12.77 -24.77 -0.24
N LEU A 27 -12.67 -23.71 0.57
CA LEU A 27 -11.38 -23.08 0.86
C LEU A 27 -10.54 -24.11 1.63
N ASP A 28 -9.65 -24.77 0.91
CA ASP A 28 -8.78 -25.77 1.51
C ASP A 28 -7.70 -25.09 2.38
N LEU A 29 -7.13 -25.90 3.29
CA LEU A 29 -6.05 -25.44 4.15
C LEU A 29 -4.82 -24.99 3.32
N ASP A 30 -4.67 -25.54 2.11
CA ASP A 30 -3.58 -25.25 1.20
C ASP A 30 -3.71 -23.85 0.58
N ASP A 31 -4.90 -23.40 0.21
CA ASP A 31 -5.21 -22.05 -0.29
C ASP A 31 -4.96 -21.00 0.80
N LEU A 32 -5.35 -21.31 2.03
CA LEU A 32 -5.09 -20.44 3.18
C LEU A 32 -3.59 -20.33 3.48
N GLU A 33 -2.85 -21.43 3.41
CA GLU A 33 -1.40 -21.43 3.60
C GLU A 33 -0.70 -20.69 2.44
N ALA A 34 -1.11 -20.90 1.20
CA ALA A 34 -0.61 -20.16 0.04
C ALA A 34 -0.86 -18.65 0.16
N LEU A 35 -2.04 -18.25 0.64
CA LEU A 35 -2.35 -16.85 0.90
C LEU A 35 -1.46 -16.27 2.01
N ARG A 36 -1.21 -17.04 3.06
CA ARG A 36 -0.33 -16.66 4.18
C ARG A 36 1.11 -16.48 3.70
N GLU A 37 1.65 -17.43 2.95
CA GLU A 37 2.99 -17.35 2.38
C GLU A 37 3.15 -16.13 1.46
N ARG A 38 2.16 -15.88 0.59
CA ARG A 38 2.15 -14.71 -0.29
C ARG A 38 2.18 -13.41 0.51
N ARG A 39 1.37 -13.29 1.56
CA ARG A 39 1.37 -12.11 2.45
C ARG A 39 2.70 -11.95 3.17
N LEU A 40 3.27 -13.05 3.70
CA LEU A 40 4.56 -13.02 4.38
C LEU A 40 5.68 -12.54 3.44
N LEU A 41 5.70 -13.03 2.20
CA LEU A 41 6.66 -12.60 1.19
C LEU A 41 6.49 -11.12 0.84
N GLN A 42 5.26 -10.63 0.71
CA GLN A 42 4.99 -9.21 0.48
C GLN A 42 5.49 -8.34 1.64
N LEU A 43 5.23 -8.76 2.88
CA LEU A 43 5.69 -8.04 4.07
C LEU A 43 7.22 -8.00 4.16
N LYS A 44 7.90 -9.12 3.90
CA LYS A 44 9.36 -9.17 3.84
C LYS A 44 9.92 -8.21 2.80
N LYS A 45 9.39 -8.23 1.57
CA LYS A 45 9.79 -7.30 0.51
C LYS A 45 9.55 -5.84 0.89
N MET A 46 8.43 -5.53 1.54
CA MET A 46 8.14 -4.18 2.01
C MET A 46 9.10 -3.73 3.12
N ALA A 47 9.45 -4.63 4.05
CA ALA A 47 10.40 -4.35 5.12
C ALA A 47 11.81 -4.10 4.57
N GLU A 48 12.28 -4.93 3.65
CA GLU A 48 13.56 -4.74 2.94
C GLU A 48 13.58 -3.40 2.19
N LYS A 49 12.51 -3.08 1.46
CA LYS A 49 12.40 -1.79 0.75
C LYS A 49 12.44 -0.60 1.71
N ARG A 50 11.72 -0.69 2.83
CA ARG A 50 11.72 0.36 3.87
C ARG A 50 13.10 0.51 4.50
N SER A 51 13.77 -0.59 4.83
CA SER A 51 15.14 -0.56 5.38
C SER A 51 16.12 0.09 4.40
N ARG A 52 16.04 -0.26 3.11
CA ARG A 52 16.84 0.39 2.07
C ARG A 52 16.53 1.89 1.98
N TRP A 53 15.27 2.29 1.97
CA TRP A 53 14.90 3.72 1.95
C TRP A 53 15.43 4.47 3.17
N LEU A 54 15.34 3.90 4.36
CA LEU A 54 15.94 4.50 5.57
C LEU A 54 17.46 4.65 5.42
N SER A 55 18.17 3.64 4.87
CA SER A 55 19.62 3.74 4.63
C SER A 55 20.02 4.79 3.58
N LEU A 56 19.07 5.21 2.73
CA LEU A 56 19.24 6.26 1.74
C LEU A 56 18.81 7.65 2.26
N GLY A 57 18.45 7.77 3.55
CA GLY A 57 18.07 9.04 4.18
C GLY A 57 16.59 9.43 3.99
N HIS A 58 15.72 8.51 3.56
CA HIS A 58 14.28 8.81 3.48
C HIS A 58 13.68 9.07 4.87
N GLY A 59 12.83 10.09 4.94
CA GLY A 59 12.22 10.55 6.20
C GLY A 59 12.98 11.71 6.86
N GLU A 60 14.09 12.12 6.26
CA GLU A 60 14.86 13.29 6.66
C GLU A 60 14.85 14.36 5.56
N TYR A 61 14.98 15.62 5.97
CA TYR A 61 15.15 16.75 5.06
C TYR A 61 16.65 16.95 4.82
N GLN A 62 17.06 16.90 3.54
CA GLN A 62 18.43 17.16 3.13
C GLN A 62 18.48 18.34 2.16
N GLU A 63 19.28 19.35 2.50
CA GLU A 63 19.53 20.49 1.62
C GLU A 63 20.75 20.20 0.73
N LEU A 64 20.57 20.29 -0.59
CA LEU A 64 21.62 20.08 -1.58
C LEU A 64 21.87 21.38 -2.35
N GLN A 65 23.07 21.92 -2.24
CA GLN A 65 23.43 23.22 -2.81
C GLN A 65 24.01 23.12 -4.24
N SER A 66 24.36 21.91 -4.68
CA SER A 66 25.04 21.71 -5.96
C SER A 66 24.41 20.59 -6.79
N GLU A 67 24.47 20.74 -8.12
CA GLU A 67 24.05 19.69 -9.05
C GLU A 67 24.87 18.40 -8.88
N LYS A 68 26.14 18.53 -8.49
CA LYS A 68 27.05 17.38 -8.28
C LYS A 68 26.56 16.47 -7.16
N ASP A 69 25.89 17.02 -6.16
CA ASP A 69 25.35 16.26 -5.03
C ASP A 69 23.89 15.84 -5.29
N PHE A 70 23.15 16.65 -6.03
CA PHE A 70 21.77 16.39 -6.41
C PHE A 70 21.61 15.12 -7.26
N PHE A 71 22.34 14.99 -8.37
CA PHE A 71 22.14 13.88 -9.30
C PHE A 71 22.43 12.50 -8.69
N PRO A 72 23.51 12.30 -7.92
CA PRO A 72 23.73 11.03 -7.22
C PRO A 72 22.61 10.70 -6.23
N ALA A 73 22.15 11.68 -5.44
CA ALA A 73 21.10 11.49 -4.44
C ALA A 73 19.78 11.03 -5.08
N VAL A 74 19.33 11.71 -6.14
CA VAL A 74 18.07 11.34 -6.82
C VAL A 74 18.16 10.04 -7.62
N LYS A 75 19.35 9.67 -8.10
CA LYS A 75 19.56 8.39 -8.81
C LYS A 75 19.67 7.19 -7.87
N ALA A 76 20.00 7.41 -6.60
CA ALA A 76 20.12 6.34 -5.62
C ALA A 76 18.76 5.77 -5.18
N SER A 77 17.66 6.52 -5.41
CA SER A 77 16.32 6.16 -4.96
C SER A 77 15.25 6.28 -6.06
N ASP A 78 14.28 5.36 -6.05
CA ASP A 78 13.13 5.37 -6.97
C ASP A 78 12.11 6.48 -6.65
N ARG A 79 12.15 7.06 -5.44
CA ARG A 79 11.16 8.03 -4.95
C ARG A 79 11.84 9.16 -4.20
N VAL A 80 11.81 10.35 -4.76
CA VAL A 80 12.33 11.55 -4.11
C VAL A 80 11.33 12.69 -4.28
N VAL A 81 11.17 13.50 -3.24
CA VAL A 81 10.45 14.77 -3.31
C VAL A 81 11.48 15.88 -3.22
N CYS A 82 11.56 16.72 -4.26
CA CYS A 82 12.53 17.80 -4.32
C CYS A 82 11.81 19.15 -4.25
N HIS A 83 12.24 20.00 -3.33
CA HIS A 83 11.82 21.41 -3.28
C HIS A 83 12.96 22.27 -3.84
N PHE A 84 12.80 22.79 -5.05
CA PHE A 84 13.76 23.74 -5.63
C PHE A 84 13.35 25.16 -5.24
N TYR A 85 14.22 25.86 -4.52
CA TYR A 85 13.97 27.22 -4.08
C TYR A 85 15.17 28.14 -4.27
N ARG A 86 14.94 29.44 -4.09
CA ARG A 86 15.99 30.45 -3.95
C ARG A 86 15.90 31.04 -2.55
N GLU A 87 17.01 31.55 -2.02
CA GLU A 87 17.05 32.24 -0.72
C GLU A 87 16.37 33.64 -0.77
N ASN A 88 15.15 33.72 -1.28
CA ASN A 88 14.34 34.94 -1.31
C ASN A 88 12.99 34.72 -0.61
N TRP A 89 12.36 35.81 -0.19
CA TRP A 89 10.98 35.77 0.28
C TRP A 89 10.04 35.51 -0.91
N PRO A 90 9.03 34.61 -0.81
CA PRO A 90 8.50 33.90 0.36
C PRO A 90 8.98 32.44 0.52
N CYS A 91 10.00 32.01 -0.22
CA CYS A 91 10.45 30.61 -0.27
C CYS A 91 11.09 30.08 1.03
N LYS A 92 11.34 30.94 2.04
CA LYS A 92 11.80 30.54 3.38
C LYS A 92 10.70 29.91 4.25
N VAL A 93 9.44 29.96 3.81
CA VAL A 93 8.27 29.59 4.63
C VAL A 93 7.86 28.11 4.53
N PRO A 94 7.99 27.39 3.41
CA PRO A 94 7.45 26.04 3.28
C PRO A 94 8.50 24.91 3.45
N ASP A 95 9.52 25.07 4.29
CA ASP A 95 10.46 23.94 4.54
C ASP A 95 9.95 22.93 5.57
N ARG A 96 8.83 23.24 6.26
CA ARG A 96 8.30 22.43 7.37
C ARG A 96 7.19 21.43 6.98
N LEU A 97 6.74 21.43 5.73
CA LEU A 97 5.59 20.63 5.25
C LEU A 97 5.97 19.47 4.32
N VAL A 98 7.26 19.31 4.00
CA VAL A 98 7.76 18.31 3.04
C VAL A 98 8.26 17.02 3.72
N LEU A 99 8.17 16.92 5.06
CA LEU A 99 8.49 15.72 5.84
C LEU A 99 7.31 14.76 5.96
#